data_AF-A0A9N9AUP6-F1
#
_entry.id   AF-A0A9N9AUP6-F1
#
_cell.length_a   1.000
_cell.length_b   1.000
_cell.length_c   1.000
_cell.angle_alpha   90.00
_cell.angle_beta   90.00
_cell.angle_gamma   90.00
#
_symmetry.space_group_name_H-M   'P 1'
#
loop_
_entity.id
_entity.type
_entity.pdbx_description
1 polymer ?
#
loop_
_entity_poly.entity_id
_entity_poly.type
_entity_poly.pdbx_seq_one_letter_code
_entity_poly.pdbx_strand_id
1 'polypeptide(L)'
;MTGNEVHLCESTRHYCGAPCSLRADTQKGNYECRNSCLIPCEESHEVHKCENEVCPIECPIAICRRRCESREHFHALEENVDHFCGEEHQCPNECEELGICKIVTEPTAIVKEEAEYVNKFGSFMFTKYSQTFQRLPCCIKIPPNEFKHEGKHVHEVKKIHECDETCPDDLGAHVIEENKNFHYCDVKCPNCAYYCTLPYDHGREHNSEHDTVHGNMLLTTFTCEEEEFEFEGHRLTIGDRGDFVLCHKLCESIGHHRHIDYCKDPAVCGSLTSGKKEGILEHITANISPNPSLKKDYISHRVFWERTKFQDPYSRDDRESFKKCDHECIDEKHQKPIDGKDPAKSFCTQELFHAGLNPSSNPPGNVGYISTDGHHFSCENPATNIGDFHIVFVVDRSGSMSSGDCRPRCSNSQTTRLLHNHNNRLGAVYEAVYTFIETRKNSRKATRVGLSAVDRDITSLILFDYVATVVFENQSLSNTEELLNKMMSFNPTGDNYYHEGIKKAAEIIEKYYDPQKTNVIIFLSDGEYHPPESELRSLCQREANKGTPLYLYTIMFTGSYGSHAHWGQSLQKMADIATEYLPRSNNKDALKCQYVYAMNEIKLTEHFTQVAESLRKHQPMLMRK
;
A
#
# COMPACT_ATOMS: atom_id res chain seq x y z
N MET A 1 26.15 -60.78 -68.51
CA MET A 1 25.03 -60.18 -69.27
C MET A 1 25.27 -58.68 -69.18
N THR A 2 25.55 -57.90 -70.22
CA THR A 2 25.17 -57.92 -71.64
C THR A 2 26.03 -56.86 -72.35
N GLY A 3 26.42 -57.09 -73.60
CA GLY A 3 26.69 -56.02 -74.58
C GLY A 3 28.06 -55.34 -74.56
N ASN A 4 28.97 -55.82 -75.42
CA ASN A 4 29.97 -54.96 -76.06
C ASN A 4 29.22 -54.00 -77.01
N GLU A 5 29.05 -52.74 -76.62
CA GLU A 5 28.80 -51.63 -77.55
C GLU A 5 29.99 -50.67 -77.47
N VAL A 6 30.86 -50.73 -78.49
CA VAL A 6 31.86 -49.69 -78.72
C VAL A 6 31.12 -48.49 -79.29
N HIS A 7 30.78 -47.51 -78.44
CA HIS A 7 30.31 -46.21 -78.90
C HIS A 7 31.45 -45.53 -79.67
N LEU A 8 31.31 -45.41 -81.00
CA LEU A 8 32.12 -44.53 -81.83
C LEU A 8 31.64 -43.09 -81.59
N CYS A 9 32.21 -42.44 -80.59
CA CYS A 9 32.02 -41.03 -80.33
C CYS A 9 33.03 -40.22 -81.16
N GLU A 10 32.57 -39.20 -81.88
CA GLU A 10 33.41 -38.32 -82.73
C GLU A 10 34.26 -37.32 -81.91
N SER A 11 34.23 -37.41 -80.57
CA SER A 11 35.04 -36.55 -79.71
C SER A 11 36.51 -36.95 -79.77
N THR A 12 37.39 -35.99 -80.00
CA THR A 12 38.85 -36.18 -79.95
C THR A 12 39.38 -36.44 -78.54
N ARG A 13 38.57 -36.20 -77.50
CA ARG A 13 38.89 -36.49 -76.09
C ARG A 13 37.68 -37.03 -75.33
N HIS A 14 37.87 -38.13 -74.62
CA HIS A 14 36.89 -38.70 -73.71
C HIS A 14 37.36 -38.43 -72.28
N TYR A 15 36.54 -37.73 -71.50
CA TYR A 15 36.85 -37.45 -70.09
C TYR A 15 36.38 -38.61 -69.21
N CYS A 16 37.07 -38.82 -68.10
CA CYS A 16 36.76 -39.86 -67.13
C CYS A 16 35.29 -39.79 -66.62
N GLY A 17 34.75 -38.59 -66.42
CA GLY A 17 33.33 -38.40 -66.08
C GLY A 17 32.92 -38.81 -64.66
N ALA A 18 33.79 -39.48 -63.90
CA ALA A 18 33.59 -39.78 -62.47
C ALA A 18 33.41 -38.48 -61.64
N PRO A 19 32.70 -38.52 -60.49
CA PRO A 19 32.54 -37.34 -59.64
C PRO A 19 33.89 -36.84 -59.11
N CYS A 20 34.02 -35.53 -58.94
CA CYS A 20 35.21 -34.90 -58.35
C CYS A 20 35.53 -35.52 -56.98
N SER A 21 36.82 -35.74 -56.72
CA SER A 21 37.29 -36.33 -55.46
C SER A 21 37.16 -35.41 -54.25
N LEU A 22 36.83 -34.12 -54.44
CA LEU A 22 36.71 -33.17 -53.34
C LEU A 22 35.44 -33.43 -52.51
N ARG A 23 35.64 -34.02 -51.33
CA ARG A 23 34.64 -34.17 -50.27
C ARG A 23 35.30 -33.87 -48.93
N ALA A 24 34.68 -33.02 -48.13
CA ALA A 24 35.23 -32.59 -46.84
C ALA A 24 34.13 -32.37 -45.81
N ASP A 25 34.36 -32.82 -44.58
CA ASP A 25 33.51 -32.50 -43.45
C ASP A 25 33.92 -31.13 -42.91
N THR A 26 33.01 -30.16 -42.97
CA THR A 26 33.30 -28.78 -42.56
C THR A 26 32.49 -28.41 -41.31
N GLN A 27 32.87 -27.34 -40.61
CA GLN A 27 32.11 -26.82 -39.46
C GLN A 27 30.66 -26.41 -39.83
N LYS A 28 30.37 -26.20 -41.11
CA LYS A 28 29.03 -25.88 -41.63
C LYS A 28 28.31 -27.09 -42.24
N GLY A 29 28.85 -28.29 -42.05
CA GLY A 29 28.35 -29.54 -42.60
C GLY A 29 29.20 -30.06 -43.75
N ASN A 30 28.79 -31.21 -44.29
CA ASN A 30 29.58 -31.93 -45.28
C ASN A 30 29.48 -31.23 -46.64
N TYR A 31 30.64 -30.97 -47.24
CA TYR A 31 30.75 -30.42 -48.58
C TYR A 31 31.14 -31.52 -49.58
N GLU A 32 30.41 -31.62 -50.69
CA GLU A 32 30.75 -32.46 -51.82
C GLU A 32 30.76 -31.63 -53.11
N CYS A 33 31.87 -31.67 -53.86
CA CYS A 33 31.94 -31.01 -55.16
C CYS A 33 31.05 -31.73 -56.18
N ARG A 34 30.19 -30.97 -56.87
CA ARG A 34 29.20 -31.53 -57.83
C ARG A 34 29.72 -31.67 -59.26
N ASN A 35 30.97 -31.29 -59.52
CA ASN A 35 31.56 -31.33 -60.85
C ASN A 35 32.14 -32.73 -61.16
N SER A 36 32.34 -33.01 -62.45
CA SER A 36 32.91 -34.26 -62.95
C SER A 36 34.39 -34.13 -63.33
N CYS A 37 35.09 -35.26 -63.36
CA CYS A 37 36.49 -35.34 -63.73
C CYS A 37 36.72 -34.97 -65.21
N LEU A 38 37.68 -34.08 -65.46
CA LEU A 38 38.13 -33.65 -66.79
C LEU A 38 39.45 -34.29 -67.22
N ILE A 39 39.97 -35.26 -66.47
CA ILE A 39 41.15 -36.04 -66.87
C ILE A 39 40.73 -37.02 -67.98
N PRO A 40 41.49 -37.16 -69.09
CA PRO A 40 41.21 -38.14 -70.13
C PRO A 40 41.04 -39.55 -69.57
N CYS A 41 40.05 -40.30 -70.04
CA CYS A 41 39.77 -41.65 -69.53
C CYS A 41 40.91 -42.66 -69.76
N GLU A 42 41.84 -42.33 -70.65
CA GLU A 42 43.02 -43.13 -70.98
C GLU A 42 44.14 -42.98 -69.92
N GLU A 43 44.11 -41.92 -69.11
CA GLU A 43 45.10 -41.67 -68.06
C GLU A 43 44.64 -42.26 -66.72
N SER A 44 45.42 -43.17 -66.13
CA SER A 44 45.14 -43.72 -64.81
C SER A 44 45.36 -42.67 -63.72
N HIS A 45 44.35 -42.39 -62.90
CA HIS A 45 44.43 -41.43 -61.79
C HIS A 45 43.54 -41.87 -60.62
N GLU A 46 44.01 -41.61 -59.39
CA GLU A 46 43.26 -41.90 -58.15
C GLU A 46 42.47 -40.69 -57.65
N VAL A 47 42.87 -39.46 -58.01
CA VAL A 47 42.20 -38.21 -57.65
C VAL A 47 41.55 -37.60 -58.89
N HIS A 48 40.23 -37.54 -58.90
CA HIS A 48 39.41 -37.00 -59.98
C HIS A 48 39.35 -35.47 -59.93
N LYS A 49 40.02 -34.81 -60.88
CA LYS A 49 40.15 -33.33 -60.97
C LYS A 49 39.08 -32.71 -61.87
N CYS A 50 38.40 -31.68 -61.38
CA CYS A 50 37.41 -30.92 -62.15
C CYS A 50 37.95 -29.56 -62.62
N GLU A 51 37.11 -28.76 -63.28
CA GLU A 51 37.44 -27.41 -63.78
C GLU A 51 37.69 -26.34 -62.70
N ASN A 52 37.32 -26.59 -61.44
CA ASN A 52 37.54 -25.63 -60.37
C ASN A 52 39.01 -25.64 -59.97
N GLU A 53 39.64 -24.46 -60.03
CA GLU A 53 41.03 -24.28 -59.56
C GLU A 53 41.10 -23.86 -58.09
N VAL A 54 40.08 -23.16 -57.59
CA VAL A 54 40.04 -22.63 -56.21
C VAL A 54 39.19 -23.50 -55.27
N CYS A 55 39.45 -23.39 -53.97
CA CYS A 55 38.64 -24.07 -52.97
C CYS A 55 37.21 -23.48 -52.91
N PRO A 56 36.17 -24.30 -53.10
CA PRO A 56 34.78 -23.82 -53.11
C PRO A 56 34.13 -23.80 -51.71
N ILE A 57 34.82 -24.29 -50.68
CA ILE A 57 34.30 -24.41 -49.31
C ILE A 57 34.16 -23.03 -48.68
N GLU A 58 33.06 -22.80 -47.94
CA GLU A 58 32.81 -21.55 -47.24
C GLU A 58 33.65 -21.42 -45.96
N CYS A 59 34.00 -20.18 -45.61
CA CYS A 59 34.66 -19.82 -44.37
C CYS A 59 33.88 -20.40 -43.17
N PRO A 60 34.55 -21.05 -42.20
CA PRO A 60 33.87 -21.72 -41.11
C PRO A 60 33.18 -20.76 -40.13
N ILE A 61 33.50 -19.46 -40.15
CA ILE A 61 32.83 -18.43 -39.33
C ILE A 61 31.33 -18.41 -39.64
N ALA A 62 30.49 -18.57 -38.60
CA ALA A 62 29.05 -18.81 -38.70
C ALA A 62 28.30 -17.80 -39.59
N ILE A 63 28.64 -16.51 -39.50
CA ILE A 63 28.00 -15.42 -40.25
C ILE A 63 28.66 -15.13 -41.61
N CYS A 64 29.77 -15.77 -41.96
CA CYS A 64 30.50 -15.51 -43.19
C CYS A 64 30.04 -16.44 -44.33
N ARG A 65 29.73 -15.91 -45.52
CA ARG A 65 29.42 -16.73 -46.71
C ARG A 65 30.51 -16.68 -47.79
N ARG A 66 31.68 -16.14 -47.45
CA ARG A 66 32.82 -16.07 -48.38
C ARG A 66 33.47 -17.45 -48.51
N ARG A 67 34.03 -17.74 -49.68
CA ARG A 67 34.80 -18.97 -49.94
C ARG A 67 36.21 -18.86 -49.33
N CYS A 68 36.84 -20.00 -49.13
CA CYS A 68 38.23 -20.09 -48.69
C CYS A 68 39.17 -19.31 -49.62
N GLU A 69 40.20 -18.67 -49.07
CA GLU A 69 41.21 -17.93 -49.84
C GLU A 69 42.14 -18.84 -50.65
N SER A 70 42.19 -20.13 -50.31
CA SER A 70 43.07 -21.10 -50.96
C SER A 70 42.81 -21.19 -52.46
N ARG A 71 43.89 -21.04 -53.23
CA ARG A 71 43.91 -21.22 -54.69
C ARG A 71 44.08 -22.68 -55.11
N GLU A 72 43.96 -23.61 -54.17
CA GLU A 72 44.10 -25.04 -54.42
C GLU A 72 42.78 -25.75 -54.14
N HIS A 73 42.13 -26.24 -55.19
CA HIS A 73 40.82 -26.92 -55.09
C HIS A 73 40.82 -28.12 -54.13
N PHE A 74 41.94 -28.84 -54.02
CA PHE A 74 42.06 -30.09 -53.27
C PHE A 74 42.75 -29.95 -51.91
N HIS A 75 43.05 -28.72 -51.44
CA HIS A 75 43.74 -28.54 -50.15
C HIS A 75 42.92 -29.05 -48.94
N ALA A 76 41.61 -29.22 -49.09
CA ALA A 76 40.75 -29.82 -48.07
C ALA A 76 41.06 -31.31 -47.78
N LEU A 77 41.87 -31.96 -48.63
CA LEU A 77 42.31 -33.35 -48.44
C LEU A 77 43.56 -33.45 -47.54
N GLU A 78 44.20 -32.33 -47.20
CA GLU A 78 45.31 -32.28 -46.25
C GLU A 78 44.79 -32.35 -44.80
N GLU A 79 45.64 -32.77 -43.87
CA GLU A 79 45.26 -32.89 -42.46
C GLU A 79 45.17 -31.51 -41.77
N ASN A 80 44.10 -31.29 -40.97
CA ASN A 80 43.89 -30.10 -40.13
C ASN A 80 43.84 -28.77 -40.88
N VAL A 81 43.13 -28.71 -42.01
CA VAL A 81 42.98 -27.50 -42.81
C VAL A 81 41.73 -26.71 -42.40
N ASP A 82 41.92 -25.43 -42.07
CA ASP A 82 40.84 -24.49 -41.85
C ASP A 82 40.56 -23.64 -43.11
N HIS A 83 39.30 -23.54 -43.51
CA HIS A 83 38.89 -22.92 -44.78
C HIS A 83 38.63 -21.41 -44.68
N PHE A 84 39.52 -20.66 -44.04
CA PHE A 84 39.33 -19.22 -43.85
C PHE A 84 39.33 -18.43 -45.17
N CYS A 85 38.61 -17.30 -45.19
CA CYS A 85 38.52 -16.41 -46.34
C CYS A 85 39.55 -15.26 -46.34
N GLY A 86 40.51 -15.27 -45.42
CA GLY A 86 41.61 -14.29 -45.37
C GLY A 86 41.26 -12.92 -44.77
N GLU A 87 40.05 -12.77 -44.22
CA GLU A 87 39.48 -11.47 -43.90
C GLU A 87 38.94 -11.41 -42.47
N GLU A 88 38.85 -10.20 -41.92
CA GLU A 88 38.27 -9.97 -40.58
C GLU A 88 36.75 -10.23 -40.54
N HIS A 89 36.25 -10.58 -39.36
CA HIS A 89 34.83 -10.86 -39.11
C HIS A 89 34.30 -10.14 -37.87
N GLN A 90 33.02 -9.80 -37.85
CA GLN A 90 32.38 -9.31 -36.63
C GLN A 90 32.29 -10.46 -35.61
N CYS A 91 32.69 -10.21 -34.36
CA CYS A 91 32.50 -11.18 -33.28
C CYS A 91 30.99 -11.39 -33.02
N PRO A 92 30.49 -12.64 -32.97
CA PRO A 92 29.08 -12.93 -32.73
C PRO A 92 28.67 -12.92 -31.24
N ASN A 93 29.64 -12.78 -30.32
CA ASN A 93 29.40 -12.83 -28.89
C ASN A 93 28.91 -11.47 -28.35
N GLU A 94 28.22 -11.51 -27.21
CA GLU A 94 27.76 -10.32 -26.49
C GLU A 94 28.83 -9.79 -25.53
N CYS A 95 28.67 -8.54 -25.08
CA CYS A 95 29.54 -7.92 -24.09
C CYS A 95 29.61 -8.73 -22.78
N GLU A 96 30.83 -8.99 -22.32
CA GLU A 96 31.15 -9.73 -21.09
C GLU A 96 31.43 -8.83 -19.88
N GLU A 97 31.38 -7.50 -20.03
CA GLU A 97 31.61 -6.59 -18.91
C GLU A 97 30.50 -6.64 -17.87
N LEU A 98 30.79 -6.22 -16.64
CA LEU A 98 29.79 -6.23 -15.57
C LEU A 98 28.80 -5.07 -15.74
N GLY A 99 27.59 -5.24 -15.19
CA GLY A 99 26.49 -4.28 -15.37
C GLY A 99 25.72 -4.49 -16.68
N ILE A 100 24.89 -3.52 -17.03
CA ILE A 100 23.96 -3.60 -18.16
C ILE A 100 24.40 -2.64 -19.25
N CYS A 101 24.58 -3.12 -20.49
CA CYS A 101 25.03 -2.27 -21.60
C CYS A 101 23.97 -1.23 -21.99
N LYS A 102 22.70 -1.66 -22.07
CA LYS A 102 21.58 -0.78 -22.41
C LYS A 102 20.35 -1.16 -21.61
N ILE A 103 19.80 -0.19 -20.88
CA ILE A 103 18.43 -0.24 -20.39
C ILE A 103 17.53 0.31 -21.48
N VAL A 104 16.51 -0.43 -21.88
CA VAL A 104 15.56 0.01 -22.90
C VAL A 104 14.41 0.74 -22.19
N THR A 105 14.47 2.08 -22.19
CA THR A 105 13.51 3.00 -21.53
C THR A 105 12.86 4.03 -22.46
N GLU A 106 13.25 4.08 -23.74
CA GLU A 106 12.81 5.11 -24.70
C GLU A 106 11.32 5.02 -25.12
N PRO A 107 10.70 6.11 -25.63
CA PRO A 107 9.26 6.39 -25.49
C PRO A 107 8.30 5.51 -26.31
N THR A 108 8.80 4.74 -27.27
CA THR A 108 8.05 3.69 -28.00
C THR A 108 8.09 2.34 -27.31
N ALA A 109 8.95 2.19 -26.29
CA ALA A 109 9.35 0.93 -25.67
C ALA A 109 9.12 0.90 -24.14
N ILE A 110 8.15 1.65 -23.65
CA ILE A 110 7.24 0.98 -22.73
C ILE A 110 6.50 0.00 -23.64
N VAL A 111 6.61 -1.30 -23.37
CA VAL A 111 5.62 -2.23 -23.92
C VAL A 111 4.29 -1.82 -23.27
N LYS A 112 3.63 -0.82 -23.85
CA LYS A 112 2.31 -0.33 -23.45
C LYS A 112 1.35 -1.37 -23.96
N GLU A 113 1.29 -2.44 -23.20
CA GLU A 113 0.24 -3.41 -23.32
C GLU A 113 -0.94 -2.87 -22.51
N GLU A 114 -2.09 -2.78 -23.17
CA GLU A 114 -3.33 -2.86 -22.43
C GLU A 114 -3.37 -4.26 -21.81
N ALA A 115 -3.16 -4.33 -20.51
CA ALA A 115 -3.22 -5.56 -19.76
C ALA A 115 -4.57 -5.65 -19.06
N GLU A 116 -5.15 -6.85 -19.07
CA GLU A 116 -6.35 -7.12 -18.28
C GLU A 116 -5.93 -7.42 -16.84
N TYR A 117 -6.43 -6.62 -15.91
CA TYR A 117 -6.35 -6.88 -14.48
C TYR A 117 -7.59 -7.67 -14.07
N VAL A 118 -7.40 -8.85 -13.47
CA VAL A 118 -8.51 -9.73 -13.05
C VAL A 118 -8.43 -9.94 -11.54
N ASN A 119 -9.52 -9.69 -10.83
CA ASN A 119 -9.67 -9.98 -9.41
C ASN A 119 -11.04 -10.60 -9.10
N LYS A 120 -11.37 -10.72 -7.81
CA LYS A 120 -12.65 -11.29 -7.34
C LYS A 120 -13.90 -10.54 -7.84
N PHE A 121 -13.80 -9.24 -8.13
CA PHE A 121 -14.95 -8.39 -8.45
C PHE A 121 -15.13 -8.11 -9.94
N GLY A 122 -14.21 -8.59 -10.78
CA GLY A 122 -14.29 -8.46 -12.22
C GLY A 122 -12.92 -8.27 -12.85
N SER A 123 -12.92 -7.67 -14.03
CA SER A 123 -11.70 -7.27 -14.72
C SER A 123 -11.79 -5.85 -15.27
N PHE A 124 -10.62 -5.22 -15.41
CA PHE A 124 -10.47 -3.91 -16.04
C PHE A 124 -9.15 -3.82 -16.79
N MET A 125 -9.09 -2.94 -17.79
CA MET A 125 -7.88 -2.72 -18.57
C MET A 125 -7.03 -1.63 -17.93
N PHE A 126 -5.71 -1.81 -17.93
CA PHE A 126 -4.76 -0.79 -17.49
C PHE A 126 -3.52 -0.78 -18.39
N THR A 127 -2.80 0.34 -18.38
CA THR A 127 -1.52 0.44 -19.08
C THR A 127 -0.42 -0.17 -18.23
N LYS A 128 0.14 -1.28 -18.71
CA LYS A 128 1.30 -1.91 -18.08
C LYS A 128 2.58 -1.31 -18.63
N TYR A 129 3.51 -0.98 -17.75
CA TYR A 129 4.85 -0.55 -18.10
C TYR A 129 5.85 -1.63 -17.65
N SER A 130 6.79 -1.97 -18.53
CA SER A 130 7.85 -2.93 -18.23
C SER A 130 9.18 -2.44 -18.77
N GLN A 131 10.25 -2.69 -18.01
CA GLN A 131 11.61 -2.38 -18.42
C GLN A 131 12.38 -3.66 -18.75
N THR A 132 13.14 -3.63 -19.84
CA THR A 132 14.05 -4.71 -20.23
C THR A 132 15.48 -4.18 -20.35
N PHE A 133 16.43 -5.10 -20.44
CA PHE A 133 17.84 -4.79 -20.62
C PHE A 133 18.40 -5.56 -21.81
N GLN A 134 19.47 -5.04 -22.39
CA GLN A 134 20.18 -5.66 -23.50
C GLN A 134 21.67 -5.69 -23.21
N ARG A 135 22.29 -6.83 -23.54
CA ARG A 135 23.73 -6.95 -23.73
C ARG A 135 24.03 -6.60 -25.17
N LEU A 136 24.90 -5.62 -25.40
CA LEU A 136 25.24 -5.19 -26.76
C LEU A 136 26.25 -6.17 -27.37
N PRO A 137 26.22 -6.38 -28.70
CA PRO A 137 27.16 -7.25 -29.39
C PRO A 137 28.59 -6.71 -29.26
N CYS A 138 29.56 -7.62 -29.21
CA CYS A 138 30.98 -7.28 -29.19
C CYS A 138 31.35 -6.45 -30.42
N CYS A 139 32.08 -5.35 -30.24
CA CYS A 139 32.54 -4.48 -31.31
C CYS A 139 33.93 -4.89 -31.84
N ILE A 140 34.66 -5.76 -31.14
CA ILE A 140 35.96 -6.28 -31.58
C ILE A 140 35.76 -7.25 -32.74
N LYS A 141 36.58 -7.09 -33.79
CA LYS A 141 36.60 -8.00 -34.92
C LYS A 141 37.52 -9.19 -34.64
N ILE A 142 37.10 -10.36 -35.11
CA ILE A 142 37.93 -11.55 -35.16
C ILE A 142 38.98 -11.34 -36.26
N PRO A 143 40.29 -11.47 -35.95
CA PRO A 143 41.36 -11.35 -36.93
C PRO A 143 41.22 -12.34 -38.09
N PRO A 144 41.87 -12.06 -39.24
CA PRO A 144 41.95 -13.03 -40.33
C PRO A 144 42.53 -14.35 -39.84
N ASN A 145 41.96 -15.45 -40.32
CA ASN A 145 42.44 -16.81 -40.03
C ASN A 145 42.34 -17.23 -38.55
N GLU A 146 41.52 -16.55 -37.75
CA GLU A 146 41.22 -16.91 -36.37
C GLU A 146 39.71 -17.16 -36.16
N PHE A 147 39.37 -17.97 -35.15
CA PHE A 147 37.97 -18.27 -34.78
C PHE A 147 37.40 -17.29 -33.74
N LYS A 148 38.26 -16.56 -33.02
CA LYS A 148 37.90 -15.63 -31.95
C LYS A 148 39.00 -14.57 -31.83
N HIS A 149 38.66 -13.38 -31.36
CA HIS A 149 39.68 -12.40 -30.95
C HIS A 149 40.16 -12.69 -29.53
N GLU A 150 41.31 -12.13 -29.15
CA GLU A 150 41.81 -12.17 -27.77
C GLU A 150 41.16 -11.08 -26.89
N GLY A 151 41.19 -11.29 -25.58
CA GLY A 151 40.61 -10.37 -24.60
C GLY A 151 39.10 -10.56 -24.37
N LYS A 152 38.52 -9.69 -23.53
CA LYS A 152 37.09 -9.71 -23.20
C LYS A 152 36.25 -9.19 -24.35
N HIS A 153 35.04 -9.71 -24.48
CA HIS A 153 34.05 -9.14 -25.38
C HIS A 153 33.52 -7.81 -24.82
N VAL A 154 33.66 -6.73 -25.57
CA VAL A 154 33.22 -5.37 -25.20
C VAL A 154 32.42 -4.77 -26.35
N HIS A 155 31.45 -3.89 -26.06
CA HIS A 155 30.66 -3.21 -27.10
C HIS A 155 31.14 -1.80 -27.41
N GLU A 156 32.16 -1.33 -26.70
CA GLU A 156 32.79 -0.03 -26.90
C GLU A 156 34.30 -0.20 -26.69
N VAL A 157 35.11 0.39 -27.57
CA VAL A 157 36.55 0.49 -27.37
C VAL A 157 36.85 1.97 -27.19
N LYS A 158 37.14 2.39 -25.96
CA LYS A 158 37.58 3.76 -25.71
C LYS A 158 38.95 3.99 -26.36
N LYS A 159 39.07 5.07 -27.13
CA LYS A 159 40.36 5.48 -27.70
C LYS A 159 41.26 5.97 -26.57
N ILE A 160 42.48 5.45 -26.51
CA ILE A 160 43.52 6.02 -25.66
C ILE A 160 43.77 7.44 -26.19
N HIS A 161 43.70 8.44 -25.32
CA HIS A 161 44.12 9.79 -25.66
C HIS A 161 45.64 9.76 -25.93
N GLU A 162 46.05 9.99 -27.17
CA GLU A 162 47.45 10.23 -27.53
C GLU A 162 47.72 11.72 -27.42
N CYS A 163 48.57 12.10 -26.46
CA CYS A 163 48.96 13.51 -26.26
C CYS A 163 49.83 13.99 -27.43
N ASP A 164 49.41 15.07 -28.07
CA ASP A 164 50.21 15.80 -29.06
C ASP A 164 50.49 17.25 -28.63
N GLU A 165 51.24 17.98 -29.44
CA GLU A 165 51.64 19.38 -29.19
C GLU A 165 50.46 20.37 -29.11
N THR A 166 49.23 19.92 -29.41
CA THR A 166 48.01 20.73 -29.35
C THR A 166 47.16 20.48 -28.10
N CYS A 167 47.58 19.55 -27.23
CA CYS A 167 46.89 19.24 -26.00
C CYS A 167 47.00 20.41 -24.99
N PRO A 168 45.90 20.88 -24.37
CA PRO A 168 45.95 22.01 -23.44
C PRO A 168 46.84 21.68 -22.23
N ASP A 169 47.81 22.55 -21.94
CA ASP A 169 48.72 22.43 -20.78
C ASP A 169 47.91 22.44 -19.46
N ASP A 170 47.63 21.27 -18.91
CA ASP A 170 46.89 21.09 -17.67
C ASP A 170 47.80 20.72 -16.49
N LEU A 171 48.88 21.49 -16.24
CA LEU A 171 49.67 21.48 -14.99
C LEU A 171 49.93 20.08 -14.36
N GLY A 172 50.16 19.05 -15.18
CA GLY A 172 50.44 17.68 -14.72
C GLY A 172 49.23 16.87 -14.22
N ALA A 173 48.00 17.34 -14.48
CA ALA A 173 46.76 16.62 -14.21
C ALA A 173 46.07 16.25 -15.52
N HIS A 174 46.81 15.60 -16.43
CA HIS A 174 46.22 14.95 -17.60
C HIS A 174 44.99 14.16 -17.16
N VAL A 175 43.83 14.48 -17.74
CA VAL A 175 42.61 13.70 -17.57
C VAL A 175 42.91 12.30 -18.10
N ILE A 176 43.28 11.39 -17.20
CA ILE A 176 43.30 9.95 -17.46
C ILE A 176 41.81 9.60 -17.57
N GLU A 177 41.23 9.77 -18.76
CA GLU A 177 39.83 9.41 -19.00
C GLU A 177 39.62 7.99 -18.48
N GLU A 178 38.65 7.85 -17.58
CA GLU A 178 38.42 6.60 -16.86
C GLU A 178 38.18 5.46 -17.86
N ASN A 179 39.12 4.52 -17.86
CA ASN A 179 39.25 3.36 -18.77
C ASN A 179 38.14 2.30 -18.64
N LYS A 180 36.92 2.66 -18.23
CA LYS A 180 35.78 1.73 -18.11
C LYS A 180 34.66 2.13 -19.07
N ASN A 181 34.19 1.19 -19.89
CA ASN A 181 33.00 1.39 -20.72
C ASN A 181 31.77 1.57 -19.83
N PHE A 182 30.89 2.51 -20.21
CA PHE A 182 29.72 2.80 -19.39
C PHE A 182 28.74 1.61 -19.42
N HIS A 183 28.42 1.10 -18.23
CA HIS A 183 27.41 0.08 -18.00
C HIS A 183 26.50 0.57 -16.87
N TYR A 184 25.20 0.30 -16.97
CA TYR A 184 24.24 0.57 -15.91
C TYR A 184 24.36 -0.45 -14.78
N CYS A 185 23.93 -0.05 -13.59
CA CYS A 185 23.80 -0.93 -12.43
C CYS A 185 22.75 -2.03 -12.66
N ASP A 186 23.03 -3.23 -12.16
CA ASP A 186 22.19 -4.43 -12.29
C ASP A 186 21.20 -4.62 -11.12
N VAL A 187 21.20 -3.70 -10.14
CA VAL A 187 20.28 -3.72 -9.00
C VAL A 187 18.89 -3.26 -9.43
N LYS A 188 17.86 -3.95 -8.92
CA LYS A 188 16.44 -3.65 -9.17
C LYS A 188 15.76 -3.02 -7.97
N CYS A 189 14.82 -2.12 -8.22
CA CYS A 189 13.91 -1.63 -7.21
C CYS A 189 13.08 -2.79 -6.64
N PRO A 190 13.01 -2.97 -5.31
CA PRO A 190 12.29 -4.09 -4.69
C PRO A 190 10.77 -4.04 -4.85
N ASN A 191 10.22 -2.91 -5.33
CA ASN A 191 8.78 -2.72 -5.51
C ASN A 191 8.34 -2.87 -6.97
N CYS A 192 9.00 -2.15 -7.90
CA CYS A 192 8.64 -2.17 -9.32
C CYS A 192 9.52 -3.07 -10.19
N ALA A 193 10.64 -3.60 -9.68
CA ALA A 193 11.62 -4.41 -10.41
C ALA A 193 12.39 -3.69 -11.54
N TYR A 194 12.32 -2.35 -11.61
CA TYR A 194 13.08 -1.56 -12.57
C TYR A 194 14.55 -1.46 -12.13
N TYR A 195 15.47 -1.54 -13.08
CA TYR A 195 16.91 -1.41 -12.93
C TYR A 195 17.31 0.02 -12.59
N CYS A 196 18.37 0.10 -11.78
CA CYS A 196 19.04 1.35 -11.49
C CYS A 196 19.68 1.94 -12.76
N THR A 197 19.49 3.23 -12.98
CA THR A 197 20.00 3.97 -14.16
C THR A 197 21.35 4.63 -13.93
N LEU A 198 21.96 4.43 -12.75
CA LEU A 198 23.31 4.90 -12.43
C LEU A 198 24.39 3.94 -12.96
N PRO A 199 25.66 4.38 -13.07
CA PRO A 199 26.77 3.54 -13.48
C PRO A 199 26.91 2.27 -12.63
N TYR A 200 27.39 1.18 -13.22
CA TYR A 200 27.73 -0.03 -12.50
C TYR A 200 28.72 0.27 -11.37
N ASP A 201 28.49 -0.33 -10.21
CA ASP A 201 29.27 -0.15 -8.99
C ASP A 201 29.22 1.24 -8.31
N HIS A 202 28.29 2.13 -8.72
CA HIS A 202 28.10 3.46 -8.09
C HIS A 202 27.93 3.42 -6.56
N GLY A 203 27.39 2.32 -6.03
CA GLY A 203 27.19 2.10 -4.60
C GLY A 203 28.46 1.80 -3.81
N ARG A 204 29.50 1.21 -4.43
CA ARG A 204 30.78 0.89 -3.74
C ARG A 204 31.74 2.06 -3.72
N GLU A 205 31.79 2.83 -4.80
CA GLU A 205 32.71 3.98 -4.91
C GLU A 205 32.17 5.22 -4.18
N HIS A 206 30.84 5.40 -4.10
CA HIS A 206 30.25 6.64 -3.58
C HIS A 206 29.19 6.47 -2.48
N ASN A 207 28.91 5.24 -2.01
CA ASN A 207 27.84 4.95 -1.04
C ASN A 207 26.51 5.65 -1.40
N SER A 208 26.22 5.71 -2.70
CA SER A 208 25.08 6.42 -3.26
C SER A 208 23.85 5.51 -3.32
N GLU A 209 22.68 6.08 -3.06
CA GLU A 209 21.39 5.40 -3.24
C GLU A 209 21.16 5.09 -4.73
N HIS A 210 20.48 3.98 -5.00
CA HIS A 210 20.09 3.61 -6.36
C HIS A 210 19.03 4.59 -6.90
N ASP A 211 19.03 4.83 -8.20
CA ASP A 211 18.08 5.74 -8.85
C ASP A 211 17.49 5.07 -10.09
N THR A 212 16.22 5.33 -10.37
CA THR A 212 15.51 4.75 -11.53
C THR A 212 14.27 5.57 -11.86
N VAL A 213 13.77 5.45 -13.10
CA VAL A 213 12.52 6.11 -13.53
C VAL A 213 11.26 5.56 -12.85
N HIS A 214 11.37 4.43 -12.16
CA HIS A 214 10.28 3.68 -11.54
C HIS A 214 9.15 3.29 -12.52
N GLY A 215 8.30 2.36 -12.10
CA GLY A 215 7.20 1.88 -12.93
C GLY A 215 6.17 1.12 -12.11
N ASN A 216 5.40 0.26 -12.78
CA ASN A 216 4.37 -0.54 -12.13
C ASN A 216 4.93 -1.39 -10.98
N MET A 217 4.22 -1.48 -9.85
CA MET A 217 4.70 -2.16 -8.64
C MET A 217 4.55 -3.70 -8.72
N LEU A 218 5.27 -4.31 -9.66
CA LEU A 218 5.20 -5.74 -10.03
C LEU A 218 5.40 -6.72 -8.85
N LEU A 219 6.18 -6.31 -7.83
CA LEU A 219 6.58 -7.12 -6.69
C LEU A 219 5.77 -6.83 -5.42
N THR A 220 4.59 -6.22 -5.56
CA THR A 220 3.76 -5.83 -4.41
C THR A 220 2.33 -6.36 -4.48
N THR A 221 1.69 -6.37 -3.31
CA THR A 221 0.28 -6.74 -3.09
C THR A 221 -0.35 -5.77 -2.11
N PHE A 222 -1.65 -5.54 -2.26
CA PHE A 222 -2.39 -4.70 -1.34
C PHE A 222 -2.56 -5.36 0.03
N THR A 223 -2.48 -4.52 1.05
CA THR A 223 -2.75 -4.83 2.45
C THR A 223 -3.63 -3.74 3.04
N CYS A 224 -4.57 -4.16 3.87
CA CYS A 224 -5.50 -3.28 4.59
C CYS A 224 -5.96 -4.01 5.86
N GLU A 225 -6.60 -3.29 6.76
CA GLU A 225 -7.36 -3.89 7.87
C GLU A 225 -8.70 -4.46 7.39
N GLU A 226 -9.29 -3.84 6.37
CA GLU A 226 -10.55 -4.28 5.74
C GLU A 226 -10.27 -5.30 4.63
N GLU A 227 -11.05 -6.38 4.58
CA GLU A 227 -10.89 -7.45 3.58
C GLU A 227 -11.17 -6.99 2.15
N GLU A 228 -12.14 -6.07 1.98
CA GLU A 228 -12.56 -5.48 0.70
C GLU A 228 -12.51 -3.95 0.82
N PHE A 229 -11.96 -3.26 -0.17
CA PHE A 229 -11.82 -1.79 -0.16
C PHE A 229 -11.88 -1.23 -1.59
N GLU A 230 -12.01 0.09 -1.71
CA GLU A 230 -11.94 0.81 -2.99
C GLU A 230 -10.63 1.58 -3.10
N PHE A 231 -9.95 1.46 -4.25
CA PHE A 231 -8.73 2.19 -4.57
C PHE A 231 -8.81 2.67 -6.03
N GLU A 232 -8.67 3.98 -6.24
CA GLU A 232 -8.77 4.63 -7.57
C GLU A 232 -10.03 4.22 -8.37
N GLY A 233 -11.17 4.04 -7.70
CA GLY A 233 -12.43 3.64 -8.33
C GLY A 233 -12.57 2.14 -8.59
N HIS A 234 -11.59 1.33 -8.19
CA HIS A 234 -11.60 -0.12 -8.33
C HIS A 234 -11.84 -0.79 -6.97
N ARG A 235 -12.77 -1.74 -6.93
CA ARG A 235 -12.96 -2.61 -5.75
C ARG A 235 -11.89 -3.69 -5.74
N LEU A 236 -11.18 -3.81 -4.64
CA LEU A 236 -10.04 -4.71 -4.46
C LEU A 236 -10.18 -5.47 -3.13
N THR A 237 -9.43 -6.57 -3.01
CA THR A 237 -9.30 -7.32 -1.76
C THR A 237 -7.85 -7.41 -1.30
N ILE A 238 -7.64 -7.72 -0.02
CA ILE A 238 -6.29 -7.97 0.49
C ILE A 238 -5.62 -9.10 -0.31
N GLY A 239 -4.38 -8.87 -0.75
CA GLY A 239 -3.62 -9.80 -1.58
C GLY A 239 -3.73 -9.54 -3.09
N ASP A 240 -4.62 -8.65 -3.52
CA ASP A 240 -4.64 -8.17 -4.90
C ASP A 240 -3.29 -7.54 -5.29
N ARG A 241 -2.90 -7.66 -6.56
CA ARG A 241 -1.57 -7.25 -7.05
C ARG A 241 -1.49 -5.73 -7.23
N GLY A 242 -0.31 -5.17 -6.95
CA GLY A 242 -0.04 -3.74 -7.16
C GLY A 242 0.42 -3.35 -8.56
N ASP A 243 0.42 -4.26 -9.55
CA ASP A 243 1.03 -4.00 -10.85
C ASP A 243 0.25 -3.06 -11.76
N PHE A 244 -0.96 -2.66 -11.41
CA PHE A 244 -1.63 -1.55 -12.11
C PHE A 244 -1.26 -0.17 -11.54
N VAL A 245 -0.57 -0.13 -10.38
CA VAL A 245 -0.17 1.11 -9.70
C VAL A 245 1.29 1.43 -9.99
N LEU A 246 1.58 2.71 -10.26
CA LEU A 246 2.94 3.21 -10.49
C LEU A 246 3.64 3.55 -9.16
N CYS A 247 4.86 3.05 -8.99
CA CYS A 247 5.65 3.20 -7.76
C CYS A 247 5.94 4.65 -7.39
N HIS A 248 6.08 5.55 -8.38
CA HIS A 248 6.35 6.97 -8.18
C HIS A 248 5.05 7.81 -8.11
N LYS A 249 3.86 7.21 -8.22
CA LYS A 249 2.56 7.93 -8.15
C LYS A 249 1.68 7.53 -6.99
N LEU A 250 1.84 6.33 -6.44
CA LEU A 250 1.03 5.83 -5.32
C LEU A 250 0.86 6.86 -4.20
N CYS A 251 1.94 7.52 -3.76
CA CYS A 251 1.87 8.43 -2.61
C CYS A 251 1.32 9.83 -2.96
N GLU A 252 1.35 10.23 -4.23
CA GLU A 252 0.92 11.57 -4.68
C GLU A 252 -0.60 11.76 -4.52
N SER A 253 -1.38 10.74 -4.89
CA SER A 253 -2.85 10.78 -4.79
C SER A 253 -3.37 10.63 -3.37
N ILE A 254 -2.55 10.13 -2.44
CA ILE A 254 -2.95 9.83 -1.06
C ILE A 254 -2.77 11.04 -0.14
N GLY A 255 -1.68 11.80 -0.30
CA GLY A 255 -1.36 12.92 0.59
C GLY A 255 -0.72 12.46 1.90
N HIS A 256 -1.25 12.87 3.06
CA HIS A 256 -0.73 12.43 4.35
C HIS A 256 -0.97 10.93 4.54
N HIS A 257 0.08 10.12 4.68
CA HIS A 257 -0.04 8.67 4.69
C HIS A 257 1.08 7.99 5.48
N ARG A 258 0.92 6.68 5.64
CA ARG A 258 1.90 5.76 6.22
C ARG A 258 2.01 4.53 5.36
N HIS A 259 3.18 3.90 5.36
CA HIS A 259 3.40 2.62 4.70
C HIS A 259 3.27 1.50 5.71
N ILE A 260 3.03 0.29 5.21
CA ILE A 260 3.07 -0.93 6.00
C ILE A 260 4.27 -1.73 5.52
N ASP A 261 5.06 -2.27 6.45
CA ASP A 261 6.18 -3.16 6.11
C ASP A 261 6.41 -4.16 7.25
N TYR A 262 7.18 -5.21 6.98
CA TYR A 262 7.55 -6.17 8.01
C TYR A 262 8.37 -5.50 9.12
N CYS A 263 8.09 -5.90 10.36
CA CYS A 263 8.83 -5.43 11.52
C CYS A 263 10.26 -5.98 11.47
N LYS A 264 11.24 -5.09 11.66
CA LYS A 264 12.67 -5.47 11.67
C LYS A 264 13.17 -5.92 13.04
N ASP A 265 12.43 -5.64 14.11
CA ASP A 265 12.82 -5.97 15.47
C ASP A 265 11.69 -6.73 16.20
N PRO A 266 11.58 -8.05 15.97
CA PRO A 266 10.55 -8.87 16.60
C PRO A 266 10.65 -8.92 18.13
N ALA A 267 11.83 -8.63 18.70
CA ALA A 267 12.07 -8.69 20.14
C ALA A 267 11.39 -7.51 20.87
N VAL A 268 11.22 -6.37 20.19
CA VAL A 268 10.54 -5.18 20.74
C VAL A 268 9.00 -5.30 20.65
N CYS A 269 8.48 -6.20 19.81
CA CYS A 269 7.04 -6.40 19.57
C CYS A 269 6.23 -6.90 20.79
N GLY A 270 6.88 -7.28 21.89
CA GLY A 270 6.21 -7.81 23.10
C GLY A 270 5.84 -6.78 24.17
N SER A 271 6.34 -5.53 24.09
CA SER A 271 6.12 -4.52 25.12
C SER A 271 5.09 -3.47 24.66
N LEU A 272 3.96 -3.39 25.36
CA LEU A 272 2.85 -2.44 25.14
C LEU A 272 3.28 -0.95 25.12
N THR A 273 4.49 -0.63 25.58
CA THR A 273 4.99 0.74 25.72
C THR A 273 6.15 1.11 24.78
N SER A 274 6.67 0.18 23.96
CA SER A 274 7.91 0.39 23.18
C SER A 274 7.73 0.32 21.66
N GLY A 275 6.51 0.11 21.18
CA GLY A 275 6.21 -0.10 19.74
C GLY A 275 6.00 1.17 18.91
N LYS A 276 6.04 2.37 19.49
CA LYS A 276 5.79 3.64 18.76
C LYS A 276 7.00 4.56 18.86
N LYS A 277 7.46 5.07 17.72
CA LYS A 277 8.51 6.08 17.59
C LYS A 277 7.99 7.20 16.70
N GLU A 278 7.82 8.36 17.30
CA GLU A 278 7.33 9.57 16.65
C GLU A 278 8.09 9.88 15.35
N GLY A 279 7.34 10.18 14.28
CA GLY A 279 7.86 10.46 12.94
C GLY A 279 8.43 9.24 12.18
N ILE A 280 8.53 8.07 12.82
CA ILE A 280 9.29 6.94 12.30
C ILE A 280 8.40 5.71 12.08
N LEU A 281 7.81 5.17 13.15
CA LEU A 281 7.04 3.93 13.08
C LEU A 281 6.05 3.75 14.23
N GLU A 282 5.04 2.90 14.00
CA GLU A 282 4.08 2.43 14.99
C GLU A 282 3.79 0.93 14.75
N HIS A 283 3.98 0.10 15.78
CA HIS A 283 3.78 -1.33 15.67
C HIS A 283 2.31 -1.71 15.44
N ILE A 284 2.05 -2.65 14.52
CA ILE A 284 0.71 -3.15 14.23
C ILE A 284 0.44 -4.36 15.11
N THR A 285 -0.52 -4.24 16.03
CA THR A 285 -0.92 -5.33 16.93
C THR A 285 -1.80 -6.38 16.24
N ALA A 286 -2.54 -5.97 15.22
CA ALA A 286 -3.39 -6.84 14.42
C ALA A 286 -2.56 -7.76 13.49
N ASN A 287 -3.03 -8.99 13.31
CA ASN A 287 -2.44 -9.95 12.38
C ASN A 287 -2.96 -9.67 10.96
N ILE A 288 -2.39 -8.67 10.29
CA ILE A 288 -2.78 -8.28 8.94
C ILE A 288 -2.03 -9.09 7.87
N SER A 289 -2.67 -9.33 6.73
CA SER A 289 -2.10 -10.02 5.57
C SER A 289 -1.20 -9.09 4.72
N PRO A 290 -0.31 -9.61 3.85
CA PRO A 290 0.09 -11.02 3.71
C PRO A 290 0.88 -11.53 4.92
N ASN A 291 0.93 -12.86 5.09
CA ASN A 291 1.61 -13.54 6.19
C ASN A 291 1.21 -13.00 7.59
N PRO A 292 -0.01 -13.29 8.08
CA PRO A 292 -0.53 -12.76 9.35
C PRO A 292 0.33 -13.11 10.58
N SER A 293 1.12 -14.17 10.51
CA SER A 293 2.06 -14.58 11.57
C SER A 293 3.29 -13.68 11.69
N LEU A 294 3.67 -13.00 10.60
CA LEU A 294 4.79 -12.08 10.59
C LEU A 294 4.33 -10.70 11.06
N LYS A 295 5.00 -10.23 12.11
CA LYS A 295 4.78 -8.92 12.73
C LYS A 295 5.13 -7.79 11.77
N LYS A 296 4.34 -6.72 11.80
CA LYS A 296 4.41 -5.58 10.86
C LYS A 296 4.34 -4.26 11.61
N ASP A 297 4.87 -3.23 10.97
CA ASP A 297 4.87 -1.86 11.46
C ASP A 297 4.21 -0.95 10.43
N TYR A 298 3.49 0.06 10.91
CA TYR A 298 3.34 1.28 10.15
C TYR A 298 4.68 2.00 10.17
N ILE A 299 5.14 2.47 9.02
CA ILE A 299 6.39 3.21 8.88
C ILE A 299 6.14 4.50 8.11
N SER A 300 6.94 5.52 8.40
CA SER A 300 6.88 6.77 7.65
C SER A 300 7.41 6.61 6.24
N HIS A 301 7.00 7.51 5.34
CA HIS A 301 7.45 7.53 3.95
C HIS A 301 8.97 7.52 3.81
N ARG A 302 9.67 8.28 4.66
CA ARG A 302 11.14 8.30 4.69
C ARG A 302 11.72 6.91 4.98
N VAL A 303 11.22 6.25 6.02
CA VAL A 303 11.69 4.91 6.42
C VAL A 303 11.40 3.89 5.33
N PHE A 304 10.27 4.01 4.62
CA PHE A 304 9.95 3.17 3.49
C PHE A 304 11.04 3.22 2.41
N TRP A 305 11.44 4.40 1.94
CA TRP A 305 12.51 4.56 0.94
C TRP A 305 13.91 4.22 1.46
N GLU A 306 14.24 4.57 2.70
CA GLU A 306 15.51 4.17 3.34
C GLU A 306 15.69 2.63 3.35
N ARG A 307 14.58 1.89 3.44
CA ARG A 307 14.55 0.43 3.39
C ARG A 307 14.68 -0.15 1.98
N THR A 308 14.32 0.61 0.93
CA THR A 308 14.50 0.16 -0.46
C THR A 308 15.93 0.38 -0.95
N LYS A 309 16.67 1.33 -0.36
CA LYS A 309 17.99 1.80 -0.83
C LYS A 309 17.93 2.50 -2.19
N PHE A 310 16.74 2.91 -2.60
CA PHE A 310 16.51 3.75 -3.77
C PHE A 310 16.20 5.18 -3.33
N GLN A 311 16.59 6.14 -4.16
CA GLN A 311 16.23 7.54 -3.99
C GLN A 311 14.71 7.68 -3.99
N ASP A 312 14.24 8.58 -3.13
CA ASP A 312 12.84 8.95 -3.06
C ASP A 312 12.47 9.82 -4.28
N PRO A 313 11.58 9.37 -5.18
CA PRO A 313 11.26 10.05 -6.43
C PRO A 313 10.35 11.26 -6.25
N TYR A 314 9.83 11.51 -5.03
CA TYR A 314 8.87 12.57 -4.76
C TYR A 314 9.55 13.93 -4.54
N SER A 315 8.79 15.00 -4.83
CA SER A 315 9.29 16.37 -4.67
C SER A 315 9.59 16.67 -3.19
N ARG A 316 10.33 17.75 -2.93
CA ARG A 316 10.58 18.18 -1.55
C ARG A 316 9.26 18.52 -0.82
N ASP A 317 8.33 19.18 -1.51
CA ASP A 317 7.06 19.63 -0.91
C ASP A 317 6.16 18.44 -0.57
N ASP A 318 6.08 17.44 -1.45
CA ASP A 318 5.37 16.18 -1.18
C ASP A 318 5.95 15.48 0.04
N ARG A 319 7.27 15.37 0.13
CA ARG A 319 7.95 14.70 1.26
C ARG A 319 7.75 15.44 2.58
N GLU A 320 7.61 16.76 2.59
CA GLU A 320 7.23 17.49 3.82
C GLU A 320 5.78 17.25 4.21
N SER A 321 4.87 17.13 3.23
CA SER A 321 3.47 16.76 3.45
C SER A 321 3.35 15.34 4.04
N PHE A 322 4.09 14.37 3.50
CA PHE A 322 4.07 12.97 3.94
C PHE A 322 4.59 12.74 5.37
N LYS A 323 5.29 13.72 5.96
CA LYS A 323 5.72 13.67 7.37
C LYS A 323 4.59 14.01 8.34
N LYS A 324 3.49 14.58 7.85
CA LYS A 324 2.36 15.01 8.68
C LYS A 324 1.41 13.87 8.97
N CYS A 325 0.69 14.02 10.07
CA CYS A 325 -0.26 13.04 10.55
C CYS A 325 -1.40 12.82 9.55
N ASP A 326 -1.72 11.55 9.31
CA ASP A 326 -2.73 11.07 8.35
C ASP A 326 -4.18 11.15 8.88
N HIS A 327 -4.38 11.73 10.06
CA HIS A 327 -5.71 11.87 10.64
C HIS A 327 -6.46 13.02 9.98
N GLU A 328 -7.64 12.71 9.44
CA GLU A 328 -8.56 13.67 8.79
C GLU A 328 -9.61 14.18 9.80
N CYS A 329 -9.96 15.47 9.68
CA CYS A 329 -11.05 16.08 10.42
C CYS A 329 -12.40 15.59 9.86
N ILE A 330 -13.37 15.36 10.75
CA ILE A 330 -14.70 14.86 10.35
C ILE A 330 -15.69 15.87 9.87
N ASP A 331 -15.44 17.16 10.06
CA ASP A 331 -16.40 18.16 9.64
C ASP A 331 -16.74 17.94 8.17
N GLU A 332 -18.03 17.75 7.86
CA GLU A 332 -18.49 17.37 6.54
C GLU A 332 -18.16 18.43 5.48
N LYS A 333 -17.88 19.67 5.91
CA LYS A 333 -17.32 20.73 5.05
C LYS A 333 -15.99 20.33 4.39
N HIS A 334 -15.29 19.36 4.96
CA HIS A 334 -14.03 18.80 4.45
C HIS A 334 -14.21 17.49 3.67
N GLN A 335 -15.44 16.98 3.55
CA GLN A 335 -15.74 15.70 2.88
C GLN A 335 -16.64 15.84 1.65
N LYS A 336 -17.42 16.94 1.53
CA LYS A 336 -18.35 17.17 0.41
C LYS A 336 -17.87 18.33 -0.48
N PRO A 337 -17.88 18.19 -1.81
CA PRO A 337 -17.62 19.30 -2.74
C PRO A 337 -18.60 20.45 -2.48
N ILE A 338 -18.11 21.64 -2.21
CA ILE A 338 -18.92 22.87 -2.20
C ILE A 338 -18.69 23.55 -3.56
N ASP A 339 -19.77 23.83 -4.30
CA ASP A 339 -19.74 24.56 -5.57
C ASP A 339 -18.83 23.95 -6.67
N GLY A 340 -18.85 22.62 -6.82
CA GLY A 340 -18.14 21.94 -7.92
C GLY A 340 -16.62 21.94 -7.80
N LYS A 341 -16.06 22.31 -6.64
CA LYS A 341 -14.64 22.12 -6.29
C LYS A 341 -14.50 20.96 -5.32
N ASP A 342 -13.45 20.16 -5.50
CA ASP A 342 -13.14 19.05 -4.58
C ASP A 342 -13.02 19.57 -3.13
N PRO A 343 -13.60 18.84 -2.16
CA PRO A 343 -13.57 19.25 -0.76
C PRO A 343 -12.12 19.38 -0.28
N ALA A 344 -11.78 20.55 0.28
CA ALA A 344 -10.50 20.74 0.93
C ALA A 344 -10.48 19.92 2.23
N LYS A 345 -9.92 18.71 2.16
CA LYS A 345 -9.65 17.87 3.33
C LYS A 345 -8.87 18.67 4.38
N SER A 346 -9.21 18.49 5.65
CA SER A 346 -8.45 19.07 6.76
C SER A 346 -7.79 17.94 7.53
N PHE A 347 -6.47 18.02 7.69
CA PHE A 347 -5.67 17.00 8.37
C PHE A 347 -5.12 17.51 9.70
N CYS A 348 -4.71 16.57 10.54
CA CYS A 348 -3.94 16.88 11.74
C CYS A 348 -2.62 17.56 11.37
N THR A 349 -2.31 18.63 12.10
CA THR A 349 -1.13 19.48 11.86
C THR A 349 0.18 18.95 12.46
N GLN A 350 0.08 17.92 13.31
CA GLN A 350 1.22 17.31 14.00
C GLN A 350 2.01 16.37 13.08
N GLU A 351 3.18 15.92 13.53
CA GLU A 351 3.99 14.93 12.81
C GLU A 351 3.36 13.54 12.84
N LEU A 352 3.65 12.71 11.84
CA LEU A 352 3.15 11.34 11.77
C LEU A 352 3.59 10.55 13.02
N PHE A 353 2.68 9.75 13.59
CA PHE A 353 2.91 9.01 14.83
C PHE A 353 3.24 9.87 16.06
N HIS A 354 2.80 11.14 16.09
CA HIS A 354 2.92 11.97 17.30
C HIS A 354 2.24 11.36 18.52
N ALA A 355 2.69 11.77 19.70
CA ALA A 355 1.97 11.53 20.94
C ALA A 355 0.67 12.35 20.96
N GLY A 356 -0.41 11.77 21.50
CA GLY A 356 -1.69 12.48 21.63
C GLY A 356 -1.52 13.74 22.47
N LEU A 357 -1.96 14.88 21.94
CA LEU A 357 -2.02 16.13 22.69
C LEU A 357 -3.12 16.05 23.75
N ASN A 358 -2.96 16.75 24.86
CA ASN A 358 -4.00 16.79 25.88
C ASN A 358 -5.20 17.61 25.35
N PRO A 359 -6.42 17.04 25.22
CA PRO A 359 -7.60 17.75 24.72
C PRO A 359 -8.01 18.94 25.60
N SER A 360 -7.57 18.96 26.87
CA SER A 360 -7.82 20.07 27.81
C SER A 360 -6.80 21.22 27.69
N SER A 361 -5.76 21.06 26.87
CA SER A 361 -4.76 22.11 26.64
C SER A 361 -5.20 23.08 25.54
N ASN A 362 -4.61 24.27 25.52
CA ASN A 362 -4.87 25.21 24.42
C ASN A 362 -4.33 24.61 23.10
N PRO A 363 -5.08 24.73 21.99
CA PRO A 363 -4.61 24.25 20.69
C PRO A 363 -3.29 24.94 20.31
N PRO A 364 -2.35 24.22 19.69
CA PRO A 364 -1.12 24.80 19.17
C PRO A 364 -1.36 26.10 18.39
N GLY A 365 -0.70 27.18 18.80
CA GLY A 365 -0.86 28.50 18.19
C GLY A 365 -2.18 29.22 18.48
N ASN A 366 -3.02 28.69 19.39
CA ASN A 366 -4.37 29.19 19.71
C ASN A 366 -5.33 29.24 18.51
N VAL A 367 -5.11 28.37 17.51
CA VAL A 367 -5.93 28.29 16.30
C VAL A 367 -6.49 26.88 16.20
N GLY A 368 -7.80 26.72 16.01
CA GLY A 368 -8.42 25.40 15.81
C GLY A 368 -8.78 24.66 17.10
N TYR A 369 -8.73 23.32 17.08
CA TYR A 369 -9.07 22.46 18.23
C TYR A 369 -8.22 21.18 18.30
N ILE A 370 -8.15 20.59 19.50
CA ILE A 370 -7.55 19.28 19.74
C ILE A 370 -8.69 18.28 19.95
N SER A 371 -8.73 17.22 19.16
CA SER A 371 -9.68 16.12 19.30
C SER A 371 -9.38 15.27 20.55
N THR A 372 -10.36 14.51 20.99
CA THR A 372 -10.26 13.61 22.15
C THR A 372 -9.10 12.61 22.12
N ASP A 373 -8.79 12.08 20.95
CA ASP A 373 -7.66 11.18 20.70
C ASP A 373 -6.32 11.92 20.53
N GLY A 374 -6.34 13.25 20.65
CA GLY A 374 -5.17 14.11 20.78
C GLY A 374 -4.63 14.66 19.46
N HIS A 375 -5.44 14.72 18.40
CA HIS A 375 -5.07 15.29 17.10
C HIS A 375 -5.48 16.76 17.00
N HIS A 376 -4.55 17.61 16.54
CA HIS A 376 -4.82 19.04 16.37
C HIS A 376 -5.21 19.40 14.94
N PHE A 377 -6.37 20.04 14.78
CA PHE A 377 -6.90 20.55 13.51
C PHE A 377 -7.05 22.06 13.53
N SER A 378 -6.69 22.75 12.45
CA SER A 378 -6.77 24.22 12.36
C SER A 378 -8.18 24.77 12.10
N CYS A 379 -9.15 23.90 11.79
CA CYS A 379 -10.53 24.31 11.52
C CYS A 379 -11.36 24.40 12.82
N GLU A 380 -12.58 24.94 12.74
CA GLU A 380 -13.52 24.97 13.86
C GLU A 380 -13.91 23.55 14.29
N ASN A 381 -14.09 23.33 15.60
CA ASN A 381 -14.49 22.04 16.13
C ASN A 381 -15.93 21.71 15.68
N PRO A 382 -16.18 20.63 14.92
CA PRO A 382 -17.52 20.27 14.46
C PRO A 382 -18.53 20.06 15.59
N ALA A 383 -18.07 19.71 16.80
CA ALA A 383 -18.92 19.56 17.99
C ALA A 383 -19.54 20.89 18.48
N THR A 384 -19.09 22.06 18.00
CA THR A 384 -19.61 23.37 18.41
C THR A 384 -20.92 23.74 17.71
N ASN A 385 -21.27 23.10 16.59
CA ASN A 385 -22.48 23.42 15.80
C ASN A 385 -23.76 22.75 16.32
N ILE A 386 -23.68 22.00 17.42
CA ILE A 386 -24.79 21.20 17.94
C ILE A 386 -25.38 21.88 19.18
N GLY A 387 -26.71 22.08 19.19
CA GLY A 387 -27.49 22.85 20.18
C GLY A 387 -27.35 22.39 21.64
N ASP A 388 -28.10 23.04 22.55
CA ASP A 388 -28.09 22.70 23.98
C ASP A 388 -28.85 21.40 24.24
N PHE A 389 -28.29 20.50 25.06
CA PHE A 389 -28.86 19.17 25.29
C PHE A 389 -29.22 18.87 26.74
N HIS A 390 -30.26 18.06 26.92
CA HIS A 390 -30.46 17.27 28.12
C HIS A 390 -30.16 15.82 27.80
N ILE A 391 -28.99 15.36 28.26
CA ILE A 391 -28.45 14.04 27.96
C ILE A 391 -28.73 13.13 29.14
N VAL A 392 -29.50 12.07 28.90
CA VAL A 392 -29.86 11.07 29.91
C VAL A 392 -29.20 9.75 29.56
N PHE A 393 -28.18 9.38 30.32
CA PHE A 393 -27.58 8.04 30.25
C PHE A 393 -28.48 7.06 31.00
N VAL A 394 -28.89 6.00 30.31
CA VAL A 394 -29.69 4.91 30.89
C VAL A 394 -28.84 3.66 30.75
N VAL A 395 -28.22 3.26 31.85
CA VAL A 395 -27.15 2.26 31.88
C VAL A 395 -27.62 1.00 32.59
N ASP A 396 -27.55 -0.10 31.87
CA ASP A 396 -27.72 -1.44 32.39
C ASP A 396 -26.64 -1.72 33.44
N ARG A 397 -27.07 -2.17 34.62
CA ARG A 397 -26.18 -2.64 35.68
C ARG A 397 -26.55 -4.05 36.12
N SER A 398 -27.24 -4.82 35.27
CA SER A 398 -27.64 -6.20 35.54
C SER A 398 -26.45 -7.11 35.84
N GLY A 399 -26.71 -8.33 36.32
CA GLY A 399 -25.65 -9.28 36.69
C GLY A 399 -24.66 -9.59 35.56
N SER A 400 -25.12 -9.63 34.31
CA SER A 400 -24.29 -9.88 33.12
C SER A 400 -23.26 -8.76 32.88
N MET A 401 -23.50 -7.57 33.40
CA MET A 401 -22.55 -6.44 33.40
C MET A 401 -21.27 -6.68 34.23
N SER A 402 -21.23 -7.76 35.02
CA SER A 402 -20.02 -8.21 35.73
C SER A 402 -19.02 -8.94 34.83
N SER A 403 -19.40 -9.28 33.59
CA SER A 403 -18.52 -9.99 32.65
C SER A 403 -17.27 -9.17 32.31
N GLY A 404 -16.15 -9.86 32.14
CA GLY A 404 -14.84 -9.29 31.86
C GLY A 404 -14.39 -9.34 30.41
N ASP A 405 -15.32 -9.56 29.48
CA ASP A 405 -15.10 -9.59 28.02
C ASP A 405 -15.03 -8.19 27.39
N CYS A 406 -15.47 -7.17 28.11
CA CYS A 406 -15.20 -5.75 27.85
C CYS A 406 -14.75 -5.12 29.17
N ARG A 407 -13.68 -4.31 29.18
CA ARG A 407 -13.06 -3.75 30.39
C ARG A 407 -12.74 -2.26 30.19
N PRO A 408 -12.54 -1.48 31.26
CA PRO A 408 -12.02 -0.13 31.12
C PRO A 408 -10.54 -0.15 30.72
N ARG A 409 -10.17 0.75 29.82
CA ARG A 409 -8.84 0.91 29.23
C ARG A 409 -7.93 1.79 30.08
N CYS A 410 -8.53 2.74 30.80
CA CYS A 410 -7.87 3.63 31.75
C CYS A 410 -6.76 4.50 31.14
N SER A 411 -7.04 5.08 29.97
CA SER A 411 -6.11 5.99 29.27
C SER A 411 -5.87 7.31 30.01
N ASN A 412 -6.75 7.68 30.96
CA ASN A 412 -6.62 8.83 31.84
C ASN A 412 -6.25 8.36 33.26
N SER A 413 -5.33 9.07 33.91
CA SER A 413 -4.98 8.86 35.33
C SER A 413 -6.18 8.85 36.28
N GLN A 414 -7.26 9.56 35.94
CA GLN A 414 -8.48 9.60 36.75
C GLN A 414 -9.35 8.34 36.61
N THR A 415 -9.32 7.68 35.44
CA THR A 415 -10.10 6.46 35.19
C THR A 415 -9.37 5.20 35.65
N THR A 416 -8.05 5.25 35.92
CA THR A 416 -7.24 4.11 36.43
C THR A 416 -7.85 3.42 37.66
N ARG A 417 -8.60 4.16 38.48
CA ARG A 417 -9.27 3.62 39.67
C ARG A 417 -10.36 2.59 39.32
N LEU A 418 -10.90 2.60 38.11
CA LEU A 418 -11.86 1.61 37.63
C LEU A 418 -11.26 0.21 37.54
N LEU A 419 -9.94 0.07 37.33
CA LEU A 419 -9.28 -1.24 37.27
C LEU A 419 -9.34 -2.03 38.58
N HIS A 420 -9.54 -1.36 39.71
CA HIS A 420 -9.52 -2.00 41.02
C HIS A 420 -10.86 -2.67 41.36
N ASN A 421 -11.97 -1.96 41.14
CA ASN A 421 -13.30 -2.40 41.60
C ASN A 421 -14.30 -2.61 40.45
N HIS A 422 -13.99 -2.15 39.24
CA HIS A 422 -14.90 -2.13 38.08
C HIS A 422 -14.20 -2.63 36.81
N ASN A 423 -13.36 -3.67 36.92
CA ASN A 423 -12.66 -4.24 35.77
C ASN A 423 -13.54 -5.20 34.94
N ASN A 424 -14.68 -4.70 34.45
CA ASN A 424 -15.76 -5.42 33.78
C ASN A 424 -16.53 -4.51 32.80
N ARG A 425 -17.58 -5.04 32.15
CA ARG A 425 -18.43 -4.31 31.19
C ARG A 425 -18.95 -2.99 31.79
N LEU A 426 -19.43 -3.00 33.04
CA LEU A 426 -19.95 -1.79 33.69
C LEU A 426 -18.87 -0.72 33.86
N GLY A 427 -17.64 -1.09 34.23
CA GLY A 427 -16.54 -0.13 34.30
C GLY A 427 -16.12 0.43 32.94
N ALA A 428 -16.19 -0.38 31.88
CA ALA A 428 -16.00 0.11 30.51
C ALA A 428 -17.04 1.18 30.14
N VAL A 429 -18.30 0.98 30.53
CA VAL A 429 -19.37 1.98 30.36
C VAL A 429 -19.10 3.25 31.18
N TYR A 430 -18.65 3.12 32.44
CA TYR A 430 -18.31 4.29 33.26
C TYR A 430 -17.17 5.12 32.68
N GLU A 431 -16.15 4.47 32.13
CA GLU A 431 -15.09 5.16 31.40
C GLU A 431 -15.61 5.85 30.13
N ALA A 432 -16.48 5.19 29.36
CA ALA A 432 -17.06 5.77 28.16
C ALA A 432 -17.93 7.01 28.47
N VAL A 433 -18.76 6.94 29.51
CA VAL A 433 -19.57 8.08 29.98
C VAL A 433 -18.68 9.22 30.49
N TYR A 434 -17.65 8.91 31.28
CA TYR A 434 -16.67 9.91 31.74
C TYR A 434 -16.02 10.62 30.56
N THR A 435 -15.53 9.84 29.59
CA THR A 435 -14.86 10.34 28.38
C THR A 435 -15.81 11.23 27.59
N PHE A 436 -17.05 10.79 27.34
CA PHE A 436 -18.06 11.59 26.66
C PHE A 436 -18.28 12.97 27.33
N ILE A 437 -18.45 12.99 28.66
CA ILE A 437 -18.69 14.23 29.41
C ILE A 437 -17.48 15.15 29.32
N GLU A 438 -16.26 14.61 29.46
CA GLU A 438 -15.01 15.36 29.34
C GLU A 438 -14.83 15.96 27.94
N THR A 439 -15.08 15.18 26.90
CA THR A 439 -15.09 15.62 25.50
C THR A 439 -16.06 16.77 25.26
N ARG A 440 -17.33 16.58 25.67
CA ARG A 440 -18.40 17.54 25.46
C ARG A 440 -18.13 18.85 26.21
N LYS A 441 -17.59 18.75 27.42
CA LYS A 441 -17.16 19.90 28.23
C LYS A 441 -16.03 20.67 27.54
N ASN A 442 -15.03 19.98 27.02
CA ASN A 442 -13.85 20.62 26.42
C ASN A 442 -14.16 21.28 25.08
N SER A 443 -15.02 20.66 24.25
CA SER A 443 -15.47 21.28 22.98
C SER A 443 -16.21 22.61 23.20
N ARG A 444 -16.95 22.76 24.31
CA ARG A 444 -17.60 24.03 24.69
C ARG A 444 -16.65 25.09 25.26
N LYS A 445 -15.47 24.71 25.77
CA LYS A 445 -14.47 25.66 26.31
C LYS A 445 -13.64 26.35 25.22
N ALA A 446 -13.41 25.70 24.08
CA ALA A 446 -12.57 26.19 22.99
C ALA A 446 -13.15 27.44 22.27
N THR A 447 -14.43 27.76 22.45
CA THR A 447 -15.16 28.86 21.77
C THR A 447 -14.90 30.27 22.36
N ARG A 448 -13.92 30.46 23.26
CA ARG A 448 -13.75 31.70 24.05
C ARG A 448 -13.01 32.83 23.34
N VAL A 449 -13.59 33.36 22.26
CA VAL A 449 -13.32 34.74 21.81
C VAL A 449 -14.64 35.50 21.73
N GLY A 450 -14.98 36.20 22.83
CA GLY A 450 -15.94 37.31 22.82
C GLY A 450 -17.44 36.97 22.81
N LEU A 451 -17.95 36.39 23.90
CA LEU A 451 -19.26 36.64 24.55
C LEU A 451 -19.58 35.47 25.51
N SER A 452 -20.22 35.75 26.64
CA SER A 452 -20.48 34.80 27.73
C SER A 452 -21.35 33.60 27.30
N ALA A 453 -20.71 32.50 26.91
CA ALA A 453 -21.37 31.21 26.70
C ALA A 453 -21.45 30.45 28.04
N VAL A 454 -22.66 30.36 28.59
CA VAL A 454 -22.98 29.48 29.72
C VAL A 454 -23.13 28.07 29.14
N ASP A 455 -22.36 27.10 29.63
CA ASP A 455 -22.61 25.68 29.34
C ASP A 455 -24.03 25.33 29.79
N ARG A 456 -24.88 24.96 28.83
CA ARG A 456 -26.28 24.62 29.08
C ARG A 456 -26.52 23.12 28.95
N ASP A 457 -25.54 22.32 28.54
CA ASP A 457 -25.76 20.87 28.49
C ASP A 457 -25.92 20.37 29.94
N ILE A 458 -27.00 19.63 30.17
CA ILE A 458 -27.26 18.98 31.45
C ILE A 458 -27.25 17.47 31.27
N THR A 459 -26.67 16.77 32.24
CA THR A 459 -26.53 15.33 32.23
C THR A 459 -27.25 14.70 33.41
N SER A 460 -27.89 13.58 33.13
CA SER A 460 -28.49 12.71 34.13
C SER A 460 -28.04 11.29 33.85
N LEU A 461 -27.81 10.49 34.89
CA LEU A 461 -27.46 9.08 34.75
C LEU A 461 -28.35 8.23 35.63
N ILE A 462 -28.99 7.27 34.99
CA ILE A 462 -29.82 6.25 35.58
C ILE A 462 -29.10 4.93 35.38
N LEU A 463 -28.96 4.17 36.47
CA LEU A 463 -28.64 2.76 36.38
C LEU A 463 -29.90 1.93 36.53
N PHE A 464 -30.05 0.85 35.79
CA PHE A 464 -31.21 -0.02 35.94
C PHE A 464 -30.83 -1.50 36.01
N ASP A 465 -31.58 -2.23 36.83
CA ASP A 465 -31.53 -3.68 36.97
C ASP A 465 -32.97 -4.23 37.10
N TYR A 466 -33.38 -4.76 38.25
CA TYR A 466 -34.78 -4.99 38.61
C TYR A 466 -35.51 -3.67 38.93
N VAL A 467 -34.77 -2.62 39.27
CA VAL A 467 -35.29 -1.25 39.45
C VAL A 467 -34.37 -0.21 38.82
N ALA A 468 -34.90 0.99 38.55
CA ALA A 468 -34.09 2.13 38.13
C ALA A 468 -33.63 2.98 39.33
N THR A 469 -32.32 3.18 39.43
CA THR A 469 -31.65 4.02 40.42
C THR A 469 -31.04 5.24 39.74
N VAL A 470 -31.37 6.44 40.21
CA VAL A 470 -30.77 7.68 39.72
C VAL A 470 -29.44 7.89 40.43
N VAL A 471 -28.33 7.91 39.68
CA VAL A 471 -26.98 8.16 40.21
C VAL A 471 -26.75 9.66 40.36
N PHE A 472 -27.16 10.42 39.34
CA PHE A 472 -27.22 11.87 39.37
C PHE A 472 -28.26 12.36 38.36
N GLU A 473 -28.84 13.53 38.63
CA GLU A 473 -29.82 14.17 37.76
C GLU A 473 -29.51 15.66 37.60
N ASN A 474 -29.76 16.20 36.41
CA ASN A 474 -29.63 17.61 36.07
C ASN A 474 -28.29 18.24 36.50
N GLN A 475 -27.18 17.56 36.19
CA GLN A 475 -25.83 18.02 36.52
C GLN A 475 -25.17 18.69 35.31
N SER A 476 -24.46 19.79 35.55
CA SER A 476 -23.55 20.36 34.54
C SER A 476 -22.36 19.43 34.30
N LEU A 477 -21.78 19.51 33.10
CA LEU A 477 -20.57 18.81 32.70
C LEU A 477 -19.30 19.28 33.47
N SER A 478 -19.44 20.28 34.36
CA SER A 478 -18.32 20.95 35.04
C SER A 478 -17.53 20.06 36.02
N ASN A 479 -18.17 19.10 36.70
CA ASN A 479 -17.55 18.31 37.77
C ASN A 479 -17.42 16.80 37.46
N THR A 480 -16.76 16.48 36.36
CA THR A 480 -16.64 15.13 35.80
C THR A 480 -16.08 14.09 36.78
N GLU A 481 -15.11 14.45 37.63
CA GLU A 481 -14.54 13.56 38.64
C GLU A 481 -15.54 13.18 39.74
N GLU A 482 -16.36 14.14 40.19
CA GLU A 482 -17.42 13.86 41.16
C GLU A 482 -18.47 12.92 40.57
N LEU A 483 -18.84 13.11 39.29
CA LEU A 483 -19.76 12.22 38.58
C LEU A 483 -19.21 10.80 38.48
N LEU A 484 -17.91 10.65 38.17
CA LEU A 484 -17.24 9.34 38.16
C LEU A 484 -17.27 8.68 39.54
N ASN A 485 -16.97 9.41 40.60
CA ASN A 485 -17.02 8.88 41.96
C ASN A 485 -18.44 8.41 42.34
N LYS A 486 -19.49 9.12 41.91
CA LYS A 486 -20.89 8.70 42.11
C LYS A 486 -21.18 7.40 41.36
N MET A 487 -20.78 7.29 40.09
CA MET A 487 -20.96 6.07 39.29
C MET A 487 -20.27 4.85 39.95
N MET A 488 -19.01 5.02 40.40
CA MET A 488 -18.21 3.95 41.01
C MET A 488 -18.77 3.43 42.36
N SER A 489 -19.78 4.06 42.94
CA SER A 489 -20.44 3.55 44.15
C SER A 489 -21.39 2.36 43.88
N PHE A 490 -21.65 2.05 42.60
CA PHE A 490 -22.58 1.01 42.18
C PHE A 490 -21.85 -0.17 41.53
N ASN A 491 -22.36 -1.38 41.73
CA ASN A 491 -21.82 -2.63 41.18
C ASN A 491 -22.89 -3.36 40.34
N PRO A 492 -22.47 -4.24 39.41
CA PRO A 492 -23.39 -5.10 38.68
C PRO A 492 -24.25 -5.95 39.63
N THR A 493 -25.56 -6.02 39.40
CA THR A 493 -26.52 -6.82 40.20
C THR A 493 -27.85 -6.95 39.46
N GLY A 494 -28.63 -7.98 39.80
CA GLY A 494 -30.03 -8.07 39.37
C GLY A 494 -30.25 -8.54 37.92
N ASP A 495 -31.50 -8.47 37.50
CA ASP A 495 -31.97 -8.77 36.14
C ASP A 495 -32.01 -7.48 35.29
N ASN A 496 -32.45 -7.52 34.03
CA ASN A 496 -32.25 -6.45 33.05
C ASN A 496 -33.54 -5.75 32.59
N TYR A 497 -34.31 -5.11 33.49
CA TYR A 497 -35.65 -4.60 33.16
C TYR A 497 -35.63 -3.25 32.45
N TYR A 498 -35.54 -3.26 31.11
CA TYR A 498 -35.46 -2.05 30.27
C TYR A 498 -36.59 -1.02 30.54
N HIS A 499 -37.79 -1.50 30.87
CA HIS A 499 -38.94 -0.64 31.14
C HIS A 499 -38.72 0.24 32.37
N GLU A 500 -38.01 -0.24 33.40
CA GLU A 500 -37.71 0.56 34.59
C GLU A 500 -36.77 1.73 34.24
N GLY A 501 -35.73 1.45 33.44
CA GLY A 501 -34.81 2.46 32.94
C GLY A 501 -35.51 3.55 32.12
N ILE A 502 -36.35 3.15 31.16
CA ILE A 502 -37.09 4.10 30.29
C ILE A 502 -38.15 4.88 31.08
N LYS A 503 -38.88 4.27 32.01
CA LYS A 503 -39.83 4.98 32.88
C LYS A 503 -39.11 6.06 33.69
N LYS A 504 -37.97 5.72 34.28
CA LYS A 504 -37.20 6.69 35.06
C LYS A 504 -36.63 7.82 34.19
N ALA A 505 -36.16 7.51 32.98
CA ALA A 505 -35.71 8.51 32.03
C ALA A 505 -36.86 9.46 31.65
N ALA A 506 -38.05 8.91 31.42
CA ALA A 506 -39.26 9.67 31.13
C ALA A 506 -39.66 10.60 32.29
N GLU A 507 -39.48 10.19 33.54
CA GLU A 507 -39.68 11.03 34.73
C GLU A 507 -38.65 12.16 34.83
N ILE A 508 -37.36 11.86 34.60
CA ILE A 508 -36.29 12.87 34.64
C ILE A 508 -36.49 13.93 33.55
N ILE A 509 -36.80 13.50 32.33
CA ILE A 509 -37.06 14.41 31.19
C ILE A 509 -38.25 15.32 31.49
N GLU A 510 -39.31 14.79 32.09
CA GLU A 510 -40.48 15.59 32.48
C GLU A 510 -40.14 16.59 33.60
N LYS A 511 -39.43 16.12 34.63
CA LYS A 511 -39.05 16.92 35.81
C LYS A 511 -38.13 18.10 35.45
N TYR A 512 -37.24 17.91 34.48
CA TYR A 512 -36.27 18.93 34.04
C TYR A 512 -36.51 19.39 32.60
N TYR A 513 -37.76 19.41 32.17
CA TYR A 513 -38.12 19.86 30.84
C TYR A 513 -37.67 21.31 30.60
N ASP A 514 -36.95 21.53 29.51
CA ASP A 514 -36.52 22.85 29.05
C ASP A 514 -36.75 22.94 27.53
N PRO A 515 -37.62 23.84 27.05
CA PRO A 515 -37.90 23.98 25.62
C PRO A 515 -36.70 24.48 24.80
N GLN A 516 -35.64 24.98 25.44
CA GLN A 516 -34.40 25.38 24.77
C GLN A 516 -33.43 24.21 24.61
N LYS A 517 -33.69 23.06 25.23
CA LYS A 517 -32.84 21.89 25.19
C LYS A 517 -33.47 20.76 24.39
N THR A 518 -32.64 20.05 23.65
CA THR A 518 -33.04 18.81 23.00
C THR A 518 -32.80 17.63 23.94
N ASN A 519 -33.81 16.78 24.13
CA ASN A 519 -33.69 15.58 24.96
C ASN A 519 -33.03 14.44 24.17
N VAL A 520 -31.97 13.87 24.74
CA VAL A 520 -31.23 12.74 24.18
C VAL A 520 -31.15 11.64 25.24
N ILE A 521 -31.58 10.43 24.91
CA ILE A 521 -31.33 9.24 25.71
C ILE A 521 -30.22 8.43 25.06
N ILE A 522 -29.21 8.08 25.86
CA ILE A 522 -28.21 7.09 25.47
C ILE A 522 -28.45 5.86 26.34
N PHE A 523 -29.01 4.83 25.73
CA PHE A 523 -29.37 3.57 26.38
C PHE A 523 -28.28 2.53 26.15
N LEU A 524 -27.74 2.00 27.24
CA LEU A 524 -26.54 1.16 27.27
C LEU A 524 -26.91 -0.17 27.89
N SER A 525 -26.88 -1.27 27.12
CA SER A 525 -27.15 -2.62 27.62
C SER A 525 -26.38 -3.68 26.83
N ASP A 526 -26.26 -4.90 27.37
CA ASP A 526 -25.73 -6.05 26.63
C ASP A 526 -26.78 -6.78 25.78
N GLY A 527 -28.04 -6.34 25.79
CA GLY A 527 -29.08 -6.83 24.89
C GLY A 527 -30.00 -7.89 25.50
N GLU A 528 -29.80 -8.29 26.76
CA GLU A 528 -30.47 -9.45 27.37
C GLU A 528 -31.91 -9.18 27.86
N TYR A 529 -32.71 -8.35 27.17
CA TYR A 529 -34.11 -8.15 27.54
C TYR A 529 -35.01 -7.67 26.38
N HIS A 530 -36.32 -7.67 26.63
CA HIS A 530 -37.35 -7.25 25.67
C HIS A 530 -37.49 -5.72 25.59
N PRO A 531 -37.78 -5.16 24.40
CA PRO A 531 -37.95 -3.73 24.25
C PRO A 531 -39.20 -3.23 25.01
N PRO A 532 -39.12 -2.13 25.77
CA PRO A 532 -40.26 -1.57 26.50
C PRO A 532 -41.11 -0.71 25.56
N GLU A 533 -41.78 -1.34 24.60
CA GLU A 533 -42.45 -0.65 23.48
C GLU A 533 -43.50 0.35 23.95
N SER A 534 -44.35 -0.02 24.92
CA SER A 534 -45.43 0.84 25.44
C SER A 534 -44.89 2.13 26.08
N GLU A 535 -43.89 2.00 26.92
CA GLU A 535 -43.25 3.09 27.65
C GLU A 535 -42.51 4.00 26.68
N LEU A 536 -41.76 3.41 25.74
CA LEU A 536 -40.98 4.17 24.78
C LEU A 536 -41.86 4.93 23.79
N ARG A 537 -42.91 4.30 23.24
CA ARG A 537 -43.89 4.97 22.38
C ARG A 537 -44.58 6.12 23.10
N SER A 538 -44.95 5.91 24.37
CA SER A 538 -45.60 6.93 25.20
C SER A 538 -44.68 8.12 25.45
N LEU A 539 -43.40 7.87 25.73
CA LEU A 539 -42.38 8.91 25.89
C LEU A 539 -42.14 9.67 24.57
N CYS A 540 -41.88 8.98 23.46
CA CYS A 540 -41.64 9.60 22.15
C CYS A 540 -42.83 10.44 21.68
N GLN A 541 -44.05 9.92 21.82
CA GLN A 541 -45.27 10.65 21.48
C GLN A 541 -45.42 11.94 22.30
N ARG A 542 -45.11 11.87 23.61
CA ARG A 542 -45.20 13.04 24.49
C ARG A 542 -44.22 14.13 24.10
N GLU A 543 -42.97 13.78 23.84
CA GLU A 543 -41.94 14.75 23.43
C GLU A 543 -42.24 15.33 22.03
N ALA A 544 -42.68 14.48 21.09
CA ALA A 544 -43.16 14.94 19.79
C ALA A 544 -44.32 15.95 19.91
N ASN A 545 -45.29 15.71 20.81
CA ASN A 545 -46.40 16.64 21.07
C ASN A 545 -45.94 17.98 21.67
N LYS A 546 -44.80 18.00 22.37
CA LYS A 546 -44.19 19.23 22.90
C LYS A 546 -43.39 20.01 21.84
N GLY A 547 -43.24 19.46 20.64
CA GLY A 547 -42.51 20.08 19.53
C GLY A 547 -40.99 19.87 19.60
N THR A 548 -40.50 19.05 20.54
CA THR A 548 -39.08 18.69 20.68
C THR A 548 -38.96 17.17 20.59
N PRO A 549 -38.56 16.60 19.44
CA PRO A 549 -38.45 15.16 19.30
C PRO A 549 -37.38 14.60 20.24
N LEU A 550 -37.64 13.41 20.79
CA LEU A 550 -36.66 12.65 21.56
C LEU A 550 -35.69 11.95 20.61
N TYR A 551 -34.39 12.09 20.86
CA TYR A 551 -33.38 11.28 20.19
C TYR A 551 -32.92 10.13 21.07
N LEU A 552 -32.91 8.92 20.52
CA LEU A 552 -32.54 7.69 21.24
C LEU A 552 -31.37 6.99 20.54
N TYR A 553 -30.29 6.81 21.28
CA TYR A 553 -29.14 6.02 20.88
C TYR A 553 -29.12 4.76 21.73
N THR A 554 -29.26 3.59 21.11
CA THR A 554 -29.13 2.32 21.82
C THR A 554 -27.77 1.69 21.49
N ILE A 555 -27.02 1.33 22.53
CA ILE A 555 -25.66 0.84 22.41
C ILE A 555 -25.58 -0.54 23.07
N MET A 556 -25.23 -1.53 22.26
CA MET A 556 -24.96 -2.90 22.70
C MET A 556 -23.48 -3.11 22.97
N PHE A 557 -23.14 -3.76 24.08
CA PHE A 557 -21.76 -4.15 24.38
C PHE A 557 -21.65 -5.63 24.76
N THR A 558 -20.88 -6.41 23.98
CA THR A 558 -20.54 -7.81 24.27
C THR A 558 -19.34 -8.23 23.42
N GLY A 559 -18.47 -9.07 23.98
CA GLY A 559 -17.19 -9.47 23.38
C GLY A 559 -17.17 -10.84 22.69
N SER A 560 -18.30 -11.56 22.59
CA SER A 560 -18.32 -12.91 21.99
C SER A 560 -18.91 -12.98 20.59
N TYR A 561 -18.07 -13.35 19.63
CA TYR A 561 -18.47 -13.79 18.30
C TYR A 561 -19.25 -15.11 18.36
N GLY A 562 -20.38 -15.18 17.63
CA GLY A 562 -20.85 -16.44 17.05
C GLY A 562 -22.11 -17.11 17.62
N SER A 563 -22.72 -16.62 18.70
CA SER A 563 -23.93 -17.25 19.27
C SER A 563 -25.03 -16.29 19.76
N HIS A 564 -24.78 -14.97 19.80
CA HIS A 564 -25.66 -13.98 20.43
C HIS A 564 -26.19 -12.90 19.47
N ALA A 565 -26.14 -13.14 18.15
CA ALA A 565 -26.61 -12.18 17.13
C ALA A 565 -28.10 -11.80 17.29
N HIS A 566 -28.88 -12.57 18.05
CA HIS A 566 -30.30 -12.34 18.32
C HIS A 566 -30.55 -11.28 19.41
N TRP A 567 -29.55 -10.95 20.24
CA TRP A 567 -29.75 -10.14 21.45
C TRP A 567 -29.77 -8.62 21.18
N GLY A 568 -29.16 -8.19 20.07
CA GLY A 568 -29.24 -6.80 19.62
C GLY A 568 -30.60 -6.38 19.07
N GLN A 569 -31.50 -7.33 18.76
CA GLN A 569 -32.79 -7.05 18.13
C GLN A 569 -33.69 -6.15 18.98
N SER A 570 -33.67 -6.33 20.30
CA SER A 570 -34.44 -5.49 21.22
C SER A 570 -33.96 -4.04 21.22
N LEU A 571 -32.65 -3.84 21.25
CA LEU A 571 -32.04 -2.50 21.21
C LEU A 571 -32.24 -1.82 19.85
N GLN A 572 -32.16 -2.59 18.76
CA GLN A 572 -32.51 -2.12 17.42
C GLN A 572 -33.97 -1.70 17.36
N LYS A 573 -34.87 -2.55 17.87
CA LYS A 573 -36.32 -2.27 17.90
C LYS A 573 -36.65 -0.99 18.65
N MET A 574 -35.97 -0.71 19.77
CA MET A 574 -36.13 0.55 20.50
C MET A 574 -35.73 1.77 19.66
N ALA A 575 -34.58 1.72 18.97
CA ALA A 575 -34.15 2.80 18.09
C ALA A 575 -35.14 3.01 16.92
N ASP A 576 -35.64 1.93 16.33
CA ASP A 576 -36.64 1.97 15.27
C ASP A 576 -37.94 2.65 15.75
N ILE A 577 -38.44 2.28 16.93
CA ILE A 577 -39.63 2.90 17.54
C ILE A 577 -39.42 4.39 17.72
N ALA A 578 -38.28 4.83 18.25
CA ALA A 578 -38.02 6.26 18.45
C ALA A 578 -37.92 7.01 17.12
N THR A 579 -37.40 6.36 16.07
CA THR A 579 -37.29 6.92 14.71
C THR A 579 -38.67 7.25 14.11
N GLU A 580 -39.70 6.46 14.41
CA GLU A 580 -41.08 6.68 13.92
C GLU A 580 -41.66 8.05 14.32
N TYR A 581 -41.15 8.67 15.39
CA TYR A 581 -41.62 9.94 15.93
C TYR A 581 -40.75 11.16 15.54
N LEU A 582 -39.70 10.94 14.76
CA LEU A 582 -38.86 12.03 14.26
C LEU A 582 -39.56 12.78 13.10
N PRO A 583 -39.37 14.10 12.98
CA PRO A 583 -39.88 14.85 11.84
C PRO A 583 -39.25 14.35 10.54
N ARG A 584 -40.05 14.26 9.47
CA ARG A 584 -39.56 13.91 8.13
C ARG A 584 -38.62 15.02 7.64
N SER A 585 -37.32 14.71 7.60
CA SER A 585 -36.28 15.60 7.13
C SER A 585 -35.57 14.96 5.95
N ASN A 586 -35.40 15.72 4.87
CA ASN A 586 -34.50 15.35 3.76
C ASN A 586 -33.05 15.76 4.04
N ASN A 587 -32.79 16.43 5.17
CA ASN A 587 -31.46 16.76 5.63
C ASN A 587 -30.81 15.52 6.24
N LYS A 588 -29.78 14.99 5.57
CA LYS A 588 -28.98 13.84 6.04
C LYS A 588 -28.19 14.16 7.32
N ASP A 589 -28.11 15.43 7.70
CA ASP A 589 -27.27 15.96 8.76
C ASP A 589 -28.09 16.28 10.04
N ALA A 590 -29.36 15.85 10.10
CA ALA A 590 -30.19 15.95 11.29
C ALA A 590 -29.85 14.84 12.31
N LEU A 591 -29.98 15.16 13.61
CA LEU A 591 -29.93 14.16 14.68
C LEU A 591 -30.90 13.01 14.35
N LYS A 592 -30.50 11.79 14.72
CA LYS A 592 -31.24 10.56 14.41
C LYS A 592 -31.28 9.63 15.61
N CYS A 593 -32.28 8.76 15.64
CA CYS A 593 -32.27 7.61 16.54
C CYS A 593 -31.52 6.47 15.86
N GLN A 594 -30.65 5.77 16.60
CA GLN A 594 -29.84 4.69 16.02
C GLN A 594 -29.47 3.61 17.03
N TYR A 595 -29.29 2.41 16.51
CA TYR A 595 -28.73 1.27 17.22
C TYR A 595 -27.28 1.05 16.81
N VAL A 596 -26.42 0.80 17.79
CA VAL A 596 -24.99 0.61 17.60
C VAL A 596 -24.48 -0.60 18.35
N TYR A 597 -23.69 -1.41 17.66
CA TYR A 597 -23.03 -2.56 18.22
C TYR A 597 -21.56 -2.25 18.51
N ALA A 598 -21.21 -2.10 19.80
CA ALA A 598 -19.86 -1.84 20.26
C ALA A 598 -19.19 -3.14 20.73
N MET A 599 -18.40 -3.75 19.85
CA MET A 599 -17.76 -5.06 20.10
C MET A 599 -16.72 -5.06 21.23
N ASN A 600 -16.20 -3.89 21.59
CA ASN A 600 -15.18 -3.72 22.63
C ASN A 600 -15.13 -2.27 23.12
N GLU A 601 -14.35 -2.02 24.17
CA GLU A 601 -14.14 -0.72 24.81
C GLU A 601 -13.72 0.38 23.82
N ILE A 602 -12.96 0.02 22.77
CA ILE A 602 -12.44 0.94 21.76
C ILE A 602 -13.61 1.43 20.93
N LYS A 603 -14.40 0.52 20.35
CA LYS A 603 -15.59 0.88 19.55
C LYS A 603 -16.65 1.60 20.39
N LEU A 604 -16.75 1.27 21.68
CA LEU A 604 -17.66 1.95 22.62
C LEU A 604 -17.22 3.40 22.81
N THR A 605 -15.97 3.60 23.23
CA THR A 605 -15.39 4.94 23.45
C THR A 605 -15.40 5.72 22.15
N GLU A 606 -14.96 5.12 21.04
CA GLU A 606 -15.03 5.66 19.69
C GLU A 606 -16.45 6.02 19.29
N HIS A 607 -17.49 5.25 19.62
CA HIS A 607 -18.85 5.66 19.26
C HIS A 607 -19.32 6.88 20.07
N PHE A 608 -19.06 6.87 21.38
CA PHE A 608 -19.33 8.02 22.25
C PHE A 608 -18.54 9.26 21.82
N THR A 609 -17.29 9.07 21.43
CA THR A 609 -16.44 10.13 20.90
C THR A 609 -16.66 10.39 19.43
N GLN A 610 -17.34 9.56 18.61
CA GLN A 610 -17.70 9.80 17.21
C GLN A 610 -19.02 10.57 17.11
N VAL A 611 -19.94 10.30 18.03
CA VAL A 611 -21.04 11.22 18.34
C VAL A 611 -20.49 12.60 18.73
N ALA A 612 -19.19 12.70 19.06
CA ALA A 612 -18.46 13.95 19.21
C ALA A 612 -17.46 14.32 18.07
N GLU A 613 -16.62 13.43 17.51
CA GLU A 613 -15.24 13.74 17.06
C GLU A 613 -14.45 12.57 16.32
N SER A 614 -15.05 11.76 15.42
CA SER A 614 -14.38 10.97 14.32
C SER A 614 -13.94 9.49 14.43
N LEU A 615 -14.01 8.80 13.27
CA LEU A 615 -13.43 7.50 12.89
C LEU A 615 -12.13 7.65 12.08
N ARG A 616 -11.17 6.77 12.36
CA ARG A 616 -9.99 6.48 11.54
C ARG A 616 -10.40 5.75 10.26
N LYS A 617 -10.11 6.30 9.08
CA LYS A 617 -10.13 5.52 7.82
C LYS A 617 -8.72 5.04 7.52
N HIS A 618 -8.48 3.74 7.72
CA HIS A 618 -7.23 3.15 7.26
C HIS A 618 -7.25 3.04 5.73
N GLN A 619 -6.32 3.71 5.06
CA GLN A 619 -6.19 3.60 3.62
C GLN A 619 -5.42 2.33 3.24
N PRO A 620 -5.82 1.64 2.16
CA PRO A 620 -5.12 0.45 1.67
C PRO A 620 -3.72 0.83 1.17
N MET A 621 -2.73 -0.01 1.47
CA MET A 621 -1.32 0.22 1.10
C MET A 621 -0.72 -0.98 0.38
N LEU A 622 0.31 -0.74 -0.44
CA LEU A 622 1.05 -1.81 -1.12
C LEU A 622 2.23 -2.28 -0.27
N MET A 623 2.29 -3.59 -0.04
CA MET A 623 3.41 -4.27 0.61
C MET A 623 4.14 -5.19 -0.36
N ARG A 624 5.43 -5.40 -0.09
CA ARG A 624 6.27 -6.33 -0.85
C ARG A 624 5.79 -7.77 -0.62
N LYS A 625 5.76 -8.55 -1.71
CA LYS A 625 5.41 -9.97 -1.71
C LYS A 625 6.31 -10.80 -0.79
#